data_AF-A0A0D2A9Z9-F1
#
_entry.id   AF-A0A0D2A9Z9-F1
#
_cell.length_a   1.000
_cell.length_b   1.000
_cell.length_c   1.000
_cell.angle_alpha   90.00
_cell.angle_beta   90.00
_cell.angle_gamma   90.00
#
_symmetry.space_group_name_H-M   'P 1'
#
loop_
_entity.id
_entity.type
_entity.pdbx_description
1 polymer ?
#
loop_
_entity_poly.entity_id
_entity_poly.type
_entity_poly.pdbx_seq_one_letter_code
_entity_poly.pdbx_strand_id
1 'polypeptide(L)'
;MWTFPTETPPQKVNGRLGSKKTKTGCLTCRKHRVKCDEQRPLCKRCRRLKLHCAGYQDLFRIFGISRQGSAYPASKPNRPAANPDRQLSIFPGSDEERRLFELFRTSVVFQLSGFLDEDFWITTLLQVSHLVSLVRDSAIAIAAHIAEHHRHFRTTTPQQSRNISLKYYQKALHRANWHTESADKELVAVICCPLFLCLEFLQGKKLQAMSLFARGHCLMKTFQERHARNFAVSGCAAIYDSLRPMYNRLTMMAKLFGHSLPVDYSDLAFLLGSNPTIYTVNTLKDARDCLFQHLVIAHEFVKRLNSTTCAPLAMHKHHLHRQEELLSQLDVWNSNFNHICGSLAVSVRAAVATLSMWHTAAVIWLRHPFEGFEMTFDESLDCFQIIVEKAKEALTTKQNVQDTFAFGMGVLPPLYFTSLKCRHFFLRKEALRLMRQCPKMEGLWDRDELITVASHAFALETSAQSEITSLPAEHQRLIKVKILQGDAARRLQSAFIFREHKVEQAWNKIIQ
;
A
#
# COMPACT_ATOMS: atom_id res chain seq x y z
N MET A 1 36.29 -63.62 30.43
CA MET A 1 34.91 -64.19 30.39
C MET A 1 34.02 -63.26 31.19
N TRP A 2 33.36 -62.32 30.50
CA TRP A 2 32.41 -61.38 31.10
C TRP A 2 31.01 -61.90 30.83
N THR A 3 30.25 -62.13 31.89
CA THR A 3 28.87 -62.60 31.87
C THR A 3 27.92 -61.44 31.52
N PHE A 4 27.01 -61.69 30.58
CA PHE A 4 25.97 -60.76 30.15
C PHE A 4 24.90 -60.58 31.22
N PRO A 5 24.43 -59.35 31.51
CA PRO A 5 23.13 -59.12 32.12
C PRO A 5 22.06 -58.97 31.03
N THR A 6 20.94 -59.65 31.26
CA THR A 6 19.73 -59.73 30.45
C THR A 6 19.05 -58.37 30.24
N GLU A 7 18.68 -58.10 28.99
CA GLU A 7 17.81 -56.97 28.61
C GLU A 7 16.42 -57.12 29.25
N THR A 8 15.99 -56.09 29.98
CA THR A 8 14.58 -55.91 30.35
C THR A 8 13.94 -54.93 29.36
N PRO A 9 12.71 -55.21 28.87
CA PRO A 9 12.08 -54.36 27.86
C PRO A 9 11.66 -53.00 28.46
N PRO A 10 11.71 -51.90 27.69
CA PRO A 10 11.31 -50.59 28.19
C PRO A 10 9.80 -50.58 28.48
N GLN A 11 9.46 -50.37 29.76
CA GLN A 11 8.09 -50.08 30.18
C GLN A 11 7.58 -48.83 29.45
N LYS A 12 6.45 -48.97 28.74
CA LYS A 12 5.73 -47.85 28.14
C LYS A 12 5.30 -46.88 29.25
N VAL A 13 5.92 -45.70 29.26
CA VAL A 13 5.56 -44.57 30.12
C VAL A 13 4.18 -44.06 29.72
N ASN A 14 3.12 -44.54 30.37
CA ASN A 14 1.81 -43.91 30.33
C ASN A 14 1.73 -42.81 31.40
N GLY A 15 2.45 -41.73 31.14
CA GLY A 15 2.37 -40.50 31.92
C GLY A 15 2.60 -39.32 31.00
N ARG A 16 1.52 -38.67 30.54
CA ARG A 16 1.64 -37.34 29.90
C ARG A 16 2.15 -36.37 30.95
N LEU A 17 3.47 -36.17 31.01
CA LEU A 17 4.10 -35.02 31.65
C LEU A 17 3.41 -33.77 31.09
N GLY A 18 2.57 -33.16 31.92
CA GLY A 18 1.81 -31.97 31.57
C GLY A 18 2.77 -30.85 31.19
N SER A 19 2.92 -30.61 29.88
CA SER A 19 3.66 -29.46 29.37
C SER A 19 3.11 -28.18 30.02
N LYS A 20 4.01 -27.38 30.61
CA LYS A 20 3.69 -26.08 31.24
C LYS A 20 2.81 -25.28 30.27
N LYS A 21 1.62 -24.85 30.74
CA LYS A 21 0.67 -24.05 29.95
C LYS A 21 1.38 -22.77 29.50
N THR A 22 1.67 -22.63 28.20
CA THR A 22 2.20 -21.37 27.64
C THR A 22 1.10 -20.31 27.71
N LYS A 23 1.41 -19.13 28.29
CA LYS A 23 0.46 -18.00 28.42
C LYS A 23 0.29 -17.22 27.09
N THR A 24 1.10 -17.52 26.09
CA THR A 24 1.25 -16.78 24.81
C THR A 24 0.43 -17.34 23.66
N GLY A 25 -0.26 -18.47 23.82
CA GLY A 25 -1.13 -19.04 22.77
C GLY A 25 -2.34 -18.15 22.42
N CYS A 26 -2.85 -18.27 21.19
CA CYS A 26 -4.03 -17.52 20.75
C CYS A 26 -5.26 -17.87 21.61
N LEU A 27 -6.19 -16.91 21.74
CA LEU A 27 -7.37 -17.04 22.60
C LEU A 27 -8.27 -18.22 22.20
N THR A 28 -8.35 -18.55 20.92
CA THR A 28 -9.11 -19.72 20.44
C THR A 28 -8.47 -21.02 20.92
N CYS A 29 -7.18 -21.24 20.69
CA CYS A 29 -6.48 -22.45 21.16
C CYS A 29 -6.49 -22.56 22.69
N ARG A 30 -6.35 -21.44 23.41
CA ARG A 30 -6.45 -21.42 24.87
C ARG A 30 -7.84 -21.76 25.38
N LYS A 31 -8.89 -21.21 24.76
CA LYS A 31 -10.30 -21.56 25.07
C LYS A 31 -10.54 -23.06 24.88
N HIS A 32 -9.98 -23.63 23.81
CA HIS A 32 -10.08 -25.06 23.52
C HIS A 32 -9.07 -25.92 24.30
N ARG A 33 -8.26 -25.34 25.21
CA ARG A 33 -7.25 -26.02 26.04
C ARG A 33 -6.26 -26.88 25.22
N VAL A 34 -5.88 -26.39 24.06
CA VAL A 34 -4.96 -27.06 23.12
C VAL A 34 -3.70 -26.23 22.88
N LYS A 35 -2.60 -26.91 22.53
CA LYS A 35 -1.32 -26.25 22.20
C LYS A 35 -1.49 -25.38 20.95
N CYS A 36 -1.06 -24.12 21.08
CA CYS A 36 -0.98 -23.15 19.99
C CYS A 36 0.43 -23.19 19.41
N ASP A 37 0.54 -23.13 18.09
CA ASP A 37 1.84 -23.00 17.40
C ASP A 37 2.36 -21.55 17.35
N GLU A 38 1.59 -20.60 17.91
CA GLU A 38 1.95 -19.19 18.11
C GLU A 38 2.34 -18.44 16.83
N GLN A 39 2.11 -19.03 15.66
CA GLN A 39 2.27 -18.36 14.39
C GLN A 39 1.26 -17.22 14.25
N ARG A 40 1.77 -16.07 13.83
CA ARG A 40 0.99 -14.88 13.50
C ARG A 40 0.80 -14.85 11.98
N PRO A 41 -0.38 -14.50 11.45
CA PRO A 41 -1.55 -13.89 12.13
C PRO A 41 -2.56 -14.85 12.75
N LEU A 42 -2.66 -16.04 12.17
CA LEU A 42 -3.52 -17.12 12.58
C LEU A 42 -2.62 -18.31 12.89
N CYS A 43 -2.80 -18.92 14.05
CA CYS A 43 -2.06 -20.15 14.32
C CYS A 43 -2.48 -21.23 13.31
N LYS A 44 -1.53 -22.05 12.86
CA LYS A 44 -1.74 -23.14 11.88
C LYS A 44 -2.94 -24.00 12.25
N ARG A 45 -3.16 -24.22 13.55
CA ARG A 45 -4.31 -24.99 14.02
C ARG A 45 -5.64 -24.34 13.70
N CYS A 46 -5.80 -23.04 13.97
CA CYS A 46 -7.03 -22.32 13.64
C CYS A 46 -7.23 -22.26 12.13
N ARG A 47 -6.16 -22.02 11.36
CA ARG A 47 -6.19 -22.01 9.89
C ARG A 47 -6.61 -23.36 9.32
N ARG A 48 -5.97 -24.46 9.74
CA ARG A 48 -6.25 -25.83 9.26
C ARG A 48 -7.68 -26.26 9.59
N LEU A 49 -8.16 -25.92 10.78
CA LEU A 49 -9.50 -26.28 11.23
C LEU A 49 -10.59 -25.30 10.73
N LYS A 50 -10.22 -24.30 9.93
CA LYS A 50 -11.10 -23.19 9.52
C LYS A 50 -11.83 -22.55 10.72
N LEU A 51 -11.17 -22.54 11.88
CA LEU A 51 -11.69 -21.92 13.10
C LEU A 51 -11.28 -20.46 13.13
N HIS A 52 -12.19 -19.59 13.56
CA HIS A 52 -11.88 -18.20 13.84
C HIS A 52 -10.81 -18.09 14.95
N CYS A 53 -9.64 -17.55 14.61
CA CYS A 53 -8.59 -17.26 15.59
C CYS A 53 -8.88 -15.92 16.26
N ALA A 54 -9.27 -15.92 17.52
CA ALA A 54 -9.58 -14.72 18.30
C ALA A 54 -8.33 -13.89 18.70
N GLY A 55 -7.19 -14.10 18.03
CA GLY A 55 -5.96 -13.33 18.25
C GLY A 55 -5.18 -13.67 19.51
N TYR A 56 -4.15 -12.88 19.79
CA TYR A 56 -3.18 -13.06 20.88
C TYR A 56 -3.37 -11.99 21.97
N GLN A 57 -3.17 -12.37 23.23
CA GLN A 57 -3.50 -11.53 24.40
C GLN A 57 -2.67 -10.24 24.50
N ASP A 58 -1.53 -10.17 23.84
CA ASP A 58 -0.65 -9.00 23.87
C ASP A 58 -1.29 -7.77 23.21
N LEU A 59 -2.07 -7.97 22.14
CA LEU A 59 -2.85 -6.89 21.50
C LEU A 59 -3.99 -6.41 22.42
N PHE A 60 -4.62 -7.30 23.17
CA PHE A 60 -5.68 -6.95 24.12
C PHE A 60 -5.18 -6.17 25.33
N ARG A 61 -3.90 -6.36 25.72
CA ARG A 61 -3.25 -5.54 26.76
C ARG A 61 -2.95 -4.13 26.29
N ILE A 62 -2.55 -3.96 25.02
CA ILE A 62 -2.29 -2.64 24.43
C ILE A 62 -3.57 -1.78 24.43
N PHE A 63 -4.72 -2.35 24.05
CA PHE A 63 -5.99 -1.61 24.01
C PHE A 63 -6.74 -1.58 25.36
N GLY A 64 -6.07 -1.88 26.49
CA GLY A 64 -6.66 -1.73 27.83
C GLY A 64 -7.87 -2.62 28.14
N ILE A 65 -8.18 -3.64 27.33
CA ILE A 65 -9.36 -4.51 27.54
C ILE A 65 -9.02 -5.57 28.59
N SER A 66 -9.03 -5.18 29.87
CA SER A 66 -9.15 -6.14 30.96
C SER A 66 -10.54 -6.76 30.88
N ARG A 67 -10.65 -8.07 30.65
CA ARG A 67 -11.88 -8.79 30.94
C ARG A 67 -12.07 -8.70 32.45
N GLN A 68 -12.89 -7.76 32.92
CA GLN A 68 -13.49 -7.88 34.23
C GLN A 68 -14.12 -9.27 34.29
N GLY A 69 -13.62 -10.09 35.21
CA GLY A 69 -14.11 -11.44 35.42
C GLY A 69 -15.57 -11.35 35.83
N SER A 70 -16.47 -11.51 34.85
CA SER A 70 -17.86 -11.78 35.13
C SER A 70 -17.94 -13.20 35.68
N ALA A 71 -17.91 -13.29 37.01
CA ALA A 71 -18.26 -14.49 37.75
C ALA A 71 -19.77 -14.71 37.58
N TYR A 72 -20.16 -15.43 36.54
CA TYR A 72 -21.45 -16.12 36.52
C TYR A 72 -21.21 -17.63 36.63
N PRO A 73 -21.92 -18.34 37.52
CA PRO A 73 -21.73 -19.76 37.74
C PRO A 73 -22.14 -20.55 36.49
N ALA A 74 -21.28 -21.51 36.13
CA ALA A 74 -21.44 -22.33 34.94
C ALA A 74 -22.62 -23.32 35.09
N SER A 75 -23.78 -22.99 34.50
CA SER A 75 -24.78 -23.99 34.15
C SER A 75 -24.36 -24.70 32.85
N LYS A 76 -24.15 -26.01 32.93
CA LYS A 76 -23.75 -26.88 31.80
C LYS A 76 -24.79 -26.85 30.68
N PRO A 77 -24.42 -26.68 29.40
CA PRO A 77 -25.29 -27.06 28.30
C PRO A 77 -24.96 -28.49 27.85
N ASN A 78 -25.95 -29.38 27.99
CA ASN A 78 -26.00 -30.68 27.34
C ASN A 78 -26.56 -30.47 25.92
N ARG A 79 -25.82 -30.87 24.87
CA ARG A 79 -26.25 -31.34 23.51
C ARG A 79 -25.33 -30.90 22.35
N PRO A 80 -25.28 -31.70 21.26
CA PRO A 80 -24.09 -31.87 20.44
C PRO A 80 -23.94 -30.85 19.30
N ALA A 81 -22.78 -30.95 18.65
CA ALA A 81 -22.17 -30.03 17.71
C ALA A 81 -22.93 -29.81 16.39
N ALA A 82 -22.49 -28.73 15.71
CA ALA A 82 -22.64 -28.37 14.31
C ALA A 82 -23.92 -27.61 13.88
N ASN A 83 -23.84 -26.28 13.96
CA ASN A 83 -24.49 -25.43 12.96
C ASN A 83 -23.53 -24.27 12.59
N PRO A 84 -23.07 -24.14 11.33
CA PRO A 84 -22.14 -23.07 10.90
C PRO A 84 -22.67 -21.65 11.13
N ASP A 85 -23.99 -21.47 11.13
CA ASP A 85 -24.63 -20.15 11.28
C ASP A 85 -24.47 -19.51 12.67
N ARG A 86 -24.10 -20.29 13.70
CA ARG A 86 -23.78 -19.74 15.02
C ARG A 86 -22.39 -19.07 15.09
N GLN A 87 -21.58 -19.13 14.04
CA GLN A 87 -20.30 -18.42 14.01
C GLN A 87 -20.43 -16.92 13.70
N LEU A 88 -21.59 -16.48 13.20
CA LEU A 88 -21.96 -15.06 13.07
C LEU A 88 -22.41 -14.43 14.41
N SER A 89 -22.67 -15.24 15.44
CA SER A 89 -23.24 -14.79 16.73
C SER A 89 -22.22 -14.12 17.68
N ILE A 90 -20.93 -14.09 17.35
CA ILE A 90 -19.88 -13.52 18.22
C ILE A 90 -19.54 -12.08 17.81
N PHE A 91 -19.96 -11.64 16.63
CA PHE A 91 -19.75 -10.27 16.18
C PHE A 91 -20.93 -9.37 16.59
N PRO A 92 -20.70 -8.31 17.38
CA PRO A 92 -21.75 -7.37 17.75
C PRO A 92 -22.14 -6.54 16.52
N GLY A 93 -23.44 -6.44 16.24
CA GLY A 93 -23.97 -5.65 15.13
C GLY A 93 -25.20 -6.27 14.48
N SER A 94 -25.84 -5.49 13.61
CA SER A 94 -26.94 -5.93 12.74
C SER A 94 -26.48 -6.96 11.71
N ASP A 95 -27.42 -7.68 11.10
CA ASP A 95 -27.09 -8.67 10.06
C ASP A 95 -26.45 -8.02 8.82
N GLU A 96 -26.80 -6.76 8.52
CA GLU A 96 -26.15 -5.94 7.51
C GLU A 96 -24.66 -5.70 7.85
N GLU A 97 -24.35 -5.28 9.08
CA GLU A 97 -22.98 -5.06 9.54
C GLU A 97 -22.15 -6.35 9.45
N ARG A 98 -22.73 -7.48 9.85
CA ARG A 98 -22.07 -8.79 9.78
C ARG A 98 -21.76 -9.21 8.35
N ARG A 99 -22.72 -9.06 7.43
CA ARG A 99 -22.54 -9.39 6.01
C ARG A 99 -21.46 -8.54 5.35
N LEU A 100 -21.49 -7.22 5.58
CA LEU A 100 -20.51 -6.30 5.00
C LEU A 100 -19.11 -6.50 5.59
N PHE A 101 -19.01 -6.77 6.90
CA PHE A 101 -17.75 -7.09 7.52
C PHE A 101 -17.19 -8.45 7.04
N GLU A 102 -18.05 -9.44 6.81
CA GLU A 102 -17.64 -10.71 6.21
C GLU A 102 -17.11 -10.52 4.79
N LEU A 103 -17.78 -9.68 3.99
CA LEU A 103 -17.30 -9.28 2.67
C LEU A 103 -15.93 -8.59 2.76
N PHE A 104 -15.76 -7.70 3.76
CA PHE A 104 -14.48 -7.05 4.01
C PHE A 104 -13.37 -8.08 4.23
N ARG A 105 -13.63 -9.02 5.16
CA ARG A 105 -12.69 -10.05 5.60
C ARG A 105 -12.32 -11.05 4.52
N THR A 106 -13.26 -11.42 3.65
CA THR A 106 -13.08 -12.52 2.70
C THR A 106 -12.57 -12.08 1.33
N SER A 107 -12.79 -10.82 0.96
CA SER A 107 -12.46 -10.33 -0.39
C SER A 107 -11.75 -8.98 -0.38
N VAL A 108 -12.38 -7.96 0.21
CA VAL A 108 -11.88 -6.57 0.13
C VAL A 108 -10.50 -6.42 0.75
N VAL A 109 -10.24 -7.07 1.89
CA VAL A 109 -8.96 -6.96 2.59
C VAL A 109 -7.78 -7.40 1.71
N PHE A 110 -7.98 -8.38 0.81
CA PHE A 110 -6.96 -8.85 -0.13
C PHE A 110 -6.78 -7.91 -1.33
N GLN A 111 -7.84 -7.20 -1.73
CA GLN A 111 -7.74 -6.12 -2.74
C GLN A 111 -6.93 -4.95 -2.18
N LEU A 112 -7.12 -4.60 -0.89
CA LEU A 112 -6.40 -3.51 -0.21
C LEU A 112 -4.96 -3.88 0.12
N SER A 113 -4.71 -5.12 0.57
CA SER A 113 -3.36 -5.56 0.95
C SER A 113 -2.39 -5.62 -0.21
N GLY A 114 -2.92 -5.83 -1.43
CA GLY A 114 -2.10 -6.17 -2.58
C GLY A 114 -1.18 -7.35 -2.25
N PHE A 115 0.07 -7.26 -2.70
CA PHE A 115 1.04 -8.36 -2.56
C PHE A 115 1.85 -8.33 -1.25
N LEU A 116 1.90 -7.22 -0.51
CA LEU A 116 3.00 -7.02 0.45
C LEU A 116 2.62 -6.30 1.76
N ASP A 117 1.34 -5.93 1.96
CA ASP A 117 0.85 -5.33 3.23
C ASP A 117 -0.10 -6.23 4.02
N GLU A 118 0.02 -7.55 3.82
CA GLU A 118 -0.79 -8.56 4.49
C GLU A 118 -0.73 -8.46 6.03
N ASP A 119 0.46 -8.16 6.58
CA ASP A 119 0.65 -8.02 8.03
C ASP A 119 -0.24 -6.91 8.62
N PHE A 120 -0.44 -5.80 7.91
CA PHE A 120 -1.36 -4.78 8.39
C PHE A 120 -2.82 -5.15 8.09
N TRP A 121 -3.16 -5.33 6.81
CA TRP A 121 -4.54 -5.43 6.36
C TRP A 121 -5.22 -6.72 6.84
N ILE A 122 -4.56 -7.86 6.69
CA ILE A 122 -5.13 -9.18 6.99
C ILE A 122 -4.97 -9.52 8.47
N THR A 123 -3.95 -9.00 9.13
CA THR A 123 -3.67 -9.34 10.54
C THR A 123 -4.15 -8.27 11.49
N THR A 124 -3.42 -7.16 11.54
CA THR A 124 -3.57 -6.13 12.56
C THR A 124 -4.94 -5.48 12.45
N LEU A 125 -5.33 -5.07 11.25
CA LEU A 125 -6.58 -4.38 11.00
C LEU A 125 -7.79 -5.25 11.35
N LEU A 126 -7.82 -6.52 10.89
CA LEU A 126 -8.91 -7.43 11.22
C LEU A 126 -9.01 -7.65 12.74
N GLN A 127 -7.89 -7.84 13.42
CA GLN A 127 -7.87 -8.01 14.88
C GLN A 127 -8.38 -6.75 15.60
N VAL A 128 -7.91 -5.56 15.20
CA VAL A 128 -8.31 -4.28 15.81
C VAL A 128 -9.77 -3.96 15.52
N SER A 129 -10.31 -4.33 14.35
CA SER A 129 -11.72 -4.11 14.00
C SER A 129 -12.70 -4.87 14.91
N HIS A 130 -12.28 -6.00 15.49
CA HIS A 130 -13.09 -6.69 16.49
C HIS A 130 -13.16 -5.94 17.83
N LEU A 131 -12.17 -5.10 18.13
CA LEU A 131 -12.02 -4.39 19.41
C LEU A 131 -12.53 -2.96 19.34
N VAL A 132 -12.23 -2.27 18.24
CA VAL A 132 -12.45 -0.84 18.07
C VAL A 132 -13.56 -0.62 17.06
N SER A 133 -14.70 -0.14 17.56
CA SER A 133 -15.89 0.11 16.72
C SER A 133 -15.62 1.12 15.59
N LEU A 134 -14.73 2.10 15.81
CA LEU A 134 -14.29 3.05 14.77
C LEU A 134 -13.66 2.31 13.58
N VAL A 135 -12.67 1.44 13.85
CA VAL A 135 -11.98 0.65 12.81
C VAL A 135 -12.96 -0.27 12.08
N ARG A 136 -13.91 -0.87 12.82
CA ARG A 136 -14.98 -1.68 12.26
C ARG A 136 -15.89 -0.89 11.31
N ASP A 137 -16.41 0.24 11.77
CA ASP A 137 -17.32 1.08 10.98
C ASP A 137 -16.61 1.56 9.70
N SER A 138 -15.32 1.91 9.76
CA SER A 138 -14.51 2.24 8.57
C SER A 138 -14.34 1.06 7.61
N ALA A 139 -14.04 -0.14 8.11
CA ALA A 139 -13.90 -1.34 7.27
C ALA A 139 -15.22 -1.69 6.56
N ILE A 140 -16.35 -1.58 7.27
CA ILE A 140 -17.70 -1.78 6.71
C ILE A 140 -18.00 -0.74 5.65
N ALA A 141 -17.66 0.54 5.88
CA ALA A 141 -17.85 1.61 4.90
C ALA A 141 -17.11 1.34 3.59
N ILE A 142 -15.88 0.81 3.66
CA ILE A 142 -15.08 0.43 2.48
C ILE A 142 -15.73 -0.74 1.75
N ALA A 143 -16.12 -1.80 2.47
CA ALA A 143 -16.76 -2.95 1.87
C ALA A 143 -18.11 -2.61 1.22
N ALA A 144 -18.90 -1.75 1.86
CA ALA A 144 -20.13 -1.23 1.28
C ALA A 144 -19.85 -0.44 0.00
N HIS A 145 -18.84 0.44 0.00
CA HIS A 145 -18.49 1.23 -1.19
C HIS A 145 -18.17 0.35 -2.39
N ILE A 146 -17.31 -0.65 -2.17
CA ILE A 146 -16.90 -1.62 -3.19
C ILE A 146 -18.12 -2.44 -3.64
N ALA A 147 -18.95 -2.94 -2.71
CA ALA A 147 -20.16 -3.68 -3.05
C ALA A 147 -21.16 -2.87 -3.90
N GLU A 148 -21.35 -1.58 -3.61
CA GLU A 148 -22.25 -0.68 -4.33
C GLU A 148 -21.81 -0.46 -5.80
N HIS A 149 -20.49 -0.44 -6.05
CA HIS A 149 -19.91 -0.13 -7.36
C HIS A 149 -19.56 -1.38 -8.19
N HIS A 150 -19.43 -2.55 -7.58
CA HIS A 150 -19.18 -3.80 -8.27
C HIS A 150 -20.48 -4.52 -8.69
N ARG A 151 -20.62 -4.80 -9.99
CA ARG A 151 -21.78 -5.50 -10.58
C ARG A 151 -22.06 -6.87 -9.93
N HIS A 152 -21.03 -7.55 -9.42
CA HIS A 152 -21.14 -8.88 -8.79
C HIS A 152 -21.81 -8.87 -7.41
N PHE A 153 -21.82 -7.74 -6.69
CA PHE A 153 -22.40 -7.63 -5.35
C PHE A 153 -23.75 -6.92 -5.32
N ARG A 154 -24.28 -6.52 -6.48
CA ARG A 154 -25.60 -5.89 -6.59
C ARG A 154 -26.69 -6.94 -6.32
N THR A 155 -27.27 -6.90 -5.13
CA THR A 155 -28.60 -7.46 -4.90
C THR A 155 -29.65 -6.53 -5.52
N THR A 156 -30.72 -7.13 -6.03
CA THR A 156 -31.72 -6.65 -7.01
C THR A 156 -32.55 -5.38 -6.70
N THR A 157 -32.12 -4.49 -5.81
CA THR A 157 -32.85 -3.25 -5.47
C THR A 157 -31.95 -2.01 -5.54
N PRO A 158 -31.99 -1.23 -6.64
CA PRO A 158 -31.05 -0.12 -6.91
C PRO A 158 -31.13 1.10 -5.97
N GLN A 159 -32.21 1.23 -5.19
CA GLN A 159 -32.52 2.49 -4.50
C GLN A 159 -32.15 2.52 -3.01
N GLN A 160 -32.18 1.36 -2.31
CA GLN A 160 -31.78 1.26 -0.89
C GLN A 160 -30.27 1.08 -0.70
N SER A 161 -29.55 0.57 -1.70
CA SER A 161 -28.10 0.34 -1.60
C SER A 161 -27.25 1.59 -1.80
N ARG A 162 -27.78 2.67 -2.39
CA ARG A 162 -27.04 3.94 -2.51
C ARG A 162 -27.01 4.59 -1.12
N ASN A 163 -25.82 4.80 -0.56
CA ASN A 163 -25.51 5.52 0.68
C ASN A 163 -25.23 4.66 1.93
N ILE A 164 -25.15 3.33 1.83
CA ILE A 164 -24.73 2.50 2.97
C ILE A 164 -23.28 2.82 3.34
N SER A 165 -22.41 2.94 2.34
CA SER A 165 -21.02 3.38 2.52
C SER A 165 -20.94 4.72 3.25
N LEU A 166 -21.71 5.72 2.81
CA LEU A 166 -21.73 7.05 3.42
C LEU A 166 -22.25 7.02 4.86
N LYS A 167 -23.30 6.24 5.16
CA LYS A 167 -23.83 6.06 6.51
C LYS A 167 -22.76 5.56 7.48
N TYR A 168 -22.03 4.49 7.12
CA TYR A 168 -20.97 3.97 7.99
C TYR A 168 -19.75 4.89 8.02
N TYR A 169 -19.46 5.60 6.94
CA TYR A 169 -18.38 6.58 6.94
C TYR A 169 -18.66 7.74 7.91
N GLN A 170 -19.87 8.31 7.87
CA GLN A 170 -20.30 9.35 8.81
C GLN A 170 -20.29 8.85 10.26
N LYS A 171 -20.73 7.62 10.50
CA LYS A 171 -20.66 6.97 11.81
C LYS A 171 -19.22 6.85 12.32
N ALA A 172 -18.27 6.48 11.45
CA ALA A 172 -16.86 6.42 11.77
C ALA A 172 -16.28 7.82 12.06
N LEU A 173 -16.57 8.83 11.23
CA LEU A 173 -16.14 10.21 11.46
C LEU A 173 -16.67 10.77 12.79
N HIS A 174 -17.93 10.50 13.12
CA HIS A 174 -18.50 10.87 14.41
C HIS A 174 -17.69 10.22 15.54
N ARG A 175 -17.45 8.90 15.52
CA ARG A 175 -16.63 8.25 16.57
C ARG A 175 -15.21 8.81 16.66
N ALA A 176 -14.59 9.17 15.54
CA ALA A 176 -13.25 9.76 15.53
C ALA A 176 -13.21 11.12 16.24
N ASN A 177 -14.26 11.94 16.08
CA ASN A 177 -14.33 13.29 16.66
C ASN A 177 -14.60 13.30 18.18
N TRP A 178 -15.19 12.25 18.75
CA TRP A 178 -15.61 12.23 20.15
C TRP A 178 -14.57 11.69 21.13
N HIS A 179 -13.46 11.12 20.63
CA HIS A 179 -12.43 10.54 21.48
C HIS A 179 -11.22 11.48 21.55
N THR A 180 -11.12 12.28 22.63
CA THR A 180 -10.01 13.24 22.85
C THR A 180 -9.18 12.88 24.10
N GLU A 181 -7.85 12.88 24.00
CA GLU A 181 -6.83 12.84 25.08
C GLU A 181 -6.49 11.50 25.79
N SER A 182 -6.13 10.42 25.08
CA SER A 182 -5.46 9.25 25.69
C SER A 182 -4.52 8.56 24.70
N ALA A 183 -3.44 7.93 25.20
CA ALA A 183 -2.40 7.30 24.37
C ALA A 183 -2.94 6.20 23.42
N ASP A 184 -3.97 5.47 23.83
CA ASP A 184 -4.64 4.46 22.99
C ASP A 184 -5.30 5.09 21.75
N LYS A 185 -5.68 6.37 21.80
CA LYS A 185 -6.34 7.08 20.69
C LYS A 185 -5.37 7.43 19.58
N GLU A 186 -4.11 7.77 19.91
CA GLU A 186 -3.09 8.07 18.90
C GLU A 186 -2.80 6.84 18.03
N LEU A 187 -2.63 5.67 18.65
CA LEU A 187 -2.44 4.42 17.93
C LEU A 187 -3.67 4.06 17.08
N VAL A 188 -4.88 4.21 17.62
CA VAL A 188 -6.12 3.97 16.87
C VAL A 188 -6.23 4.93 15.68
N ALA A 189 -5.92 6.21 15.85
CA ALA A 189 -5.94 7.20 14.77
C ALA A 189 -4.92 6.88 13.68
N VAL A 190 -3.71 6.44 14.06
CA VAL A 190 -2.68 5.95 13.14
C VAL A 190 -3.17 4.72 12.34
N ILE A 191 -3.85 3.76 12.99
CA ILE A 191 -4.43 2.59 12.33
C ILE A 191 -5.61 2.97 11.42
N CYS A 192 -6.42 3.96 11.81
CA CYS A 192 -7.59 4.39 11.04
C CYS A 192 -7.23 5.24 9.82
N CYS A 193 -6.10 5.94 9.83
CA CYS A 193 -5.71 6.83 8.75
C CYS A 193 -5.64 6.11 7.38
N PRO A 194 -5.02 4.93 7.21
CA PRO A 194 -5.09 4.16 5.97
C PRO A 194 -6.52 3.82 5.51
N LEU A 195 -7.46 3.59 6.43
CA LEU A 195 -8.86 3.29 6.10
C LEU A 195 -9.60 4.52 5.60
N PHE A 196 -9.42 5.65 6.26
CA PHE A 196 -9.98 6.92 5.83
C PHE A 196 -9.36 7.37 4.50
N LEU A 197 -8.05 7.18 4.30
CA LEU A 197 -7.42 7.40 3.00
C LEU A 197 -8.05 6.54 1.91
N CYS A 198 -8.29 5.26 2.18
CA CYS A 198 -8.96 4.38 1.23
C CYS A 198 -10.37 4.89 0.87
N LEU A 199 -11.15 5.37 1.85
CA LEU A 199 -12.48 5.94 1.60
C LEU A 199 -12.41 7.24 0.80
N GLU A 200 -11.46 8.12 1.08
CA GLU A 200 -11.27 9.36 0.34
C GLU A 200 -10.81 9.09 -1.11
N PHE A 201 -9.95 8.08 -1.33
CA PHE A 201 -9.55 7.64 -2.67
C PHE A 201 -10.74 7.07 -3.45
N LEU A 202 -11.53 6.18 -2.82
CA LEU A 202 -12.72 5.58 -3.41
C LEU A 202 -13.79 6.62 -3.78
N GLN A 203 -13.90 7.69 -2.99
CA GLN A 203 -14.80 8.82 -3.27
C GLN A 203 -14.21 9.84 -4.28
N GLY A 204 -12.97 9.67 -4.73
CA GLY A 204 -12.30 10.58 -5.65
C GLY A 204 -11.90 11.94 -5.04
N LYS A 205 -11.93 12.08 -3.71
CA LYS A 205 -11.68 13.36 -3.00
C LYS A 205 -10.20 13.55 -2.72
N LYS A 206 -9.44 13.78 -3.79
CA LYS A 206 -7.96 13.76 -3.79
C LYS A 206 -7.33 14.79 -2.84
N LEU A 207 -7.83 16.03 -2.81
CA LEU A 207 -7.32 17.07 -1.89
C LEU A 207 -7.53 16.71 -0.41
N GLN A 208 -8.70 16.14 -0.08
CA GLN A 208 -9.02 15.71 1.28
C GLN A 208 -8.14 14.53 1.69
N ALA A 209 -7.96 13.56 0.79
CA ALA A 209 -7.06 12.43 1.01
C ALA A 209 -5.62 12.89 1.27
N MET A 210 -5.12 13.88 0.53
CA MET A 210 -3.78 14.43 0.74
C MET A 210 -3.63 15.16 2.07
N SER A 211 -4.63 15.96 2.45
CA SER A 211 -4.65 16.62 3.77
C SER A 211 -4.66 15.60 4.91
N LEU A 212 -5.48 14.56 4.79
CA LEU A 212 -5.56 13.45 5.74
C LEU A 212 -4.22 12.70 5.84
N PHE A 213 -3.59 12.43 4.70
CA PHE A 213 -2.28 11.78 4.67
C PHE A 213 -1.23 12.59 5.41
N ALA A 214 -1.14 13.90 5.15
CA ALA A 214 -0.17 14.77 5.82
C ALA A 214 -0.35 14.78 7.35
N ARG A 215 -1.61 14.85 7.82
CA ARG A 215 -1.93 14.76 9.26
C ARG A 215 -1.56 13.40 9.84
N GLY A 216 -1.90 12.32 9.15
CA GLY A 216 -1.59 10.95 9.57
C GLY A 216 -0.08 10.69 9.63
N HIS A 217 0.68 11.23 8.70
CA HIS A 217 2.15 11.12 8.70
C HIS A 217 2.77 11.91 9.86
N CYS A 218 2.28 13.12 10.13
CA CYS A 218 2.72 13.90 11.29
C CYS A 218 2.46 13.13 12.60
N LEU A 219 1.26 12.57 12.74
CA LEU A 219 0.87 11.75 13.88
C LEU A 219 1.80 10.53 14.04
N MET A 220 2.15 9.85 12.95
CA MET A 220 3.09 8.71 12.98
C MET A 220 4.47 9.13 13.51
N LYS A 221 5.01 10.26 13.05
CA LYS A 221 6.30 10.80 13.50
C LYS A 221 6.28 11.13 14.99
N THR A 222 5.27 11.88 15.44
CA THR A 222 5.12 12.26 16.85
C THR A 222 4.92 11.04 17.75
N PHE A 223 4.16 10.04 17.29
CA PHE A 223 3.98 8.78 18.02
C PHE A 223 5.31 8.05 18.21
N GLN A 224 6.14 7.97 17.16
CA GLN A 224 7.48 7.37 17.28
C GLN A 224 8.38 8.12 18.26
N GLU A 225 8.46 9.45 18.15
CA GLU A 225 9.32 10.29 19.01
C GLU A 225 8.96 10.15 20.49
N ARG A 226 7.67 10.17 20.82
CA ARG A 226 7.19 10.04 22.21
C ARG A 226 7.41 8.65 22.77
N HIS A 227 7.26 7.60 21.96
CA HIS A 227 7.39 6.23 22.42
C HIS A 227 8.81 5.66 22.26
N ALA A 228 9.76 6.38 21.65
CA ALA A 228 11.13 5.93 21.40
C ALA A 228 11.88 5.41 22.65
N ARG A 229 11.62 5.97 23.84
CA ARG A 229 12.27 5.56 25.10
C ARG A 229 11.70 4.27 25.71
N ASN A 230 10.44 3.93 25.41
CA ASN A 230 9.72 2.75 25.97
C ASN A 230 9.26 1.76 24.87
N PHE A 231 9.74 1.92 23.63
CA PHE A 231 9.22 1.24 22.45
C PHE A 231 9.48 -0.27 22.46
N ALA A 232 10.67 -0.67 22.93
CA ALA A 232 11.17 -2.04 22.83
C ALA A 232 10.37 -3.07 23.65
N VAL A 233 9.48 -2.63 24.56
CA VAL A 233 8.74 -3.51 25.49
C VAL A 233 7.23 -3.56 25.18
N SER A 234 6.74 -2.78 24.21
CA SER A 234 5.32 -2.67 23.89
C SER A 234 4.96 -3.34 22.57
N GLY A 235 3.81 -4.02 22.50
CA GLY A 235 3.29 -4.53 21.23
C GLY A 235 2.86 -3.44 20.23
N CYS A 236 2.90 -2.16 20.64
CA CYS A 236 2.78 -1.01 19.73
C CYS A 236 3.92 -0.96 18.70
N ALA A 237 5.11 -1.45 19.06
CA ALA A 237 6.26 -1.46 18.16
C ALA A 237 6.01 -2.31 16.91
N ALA A 238 5.46 -3.52 17.09
CA ALA A 238 5.13 -4.40 15.98
C ALA A 238 4.05 -3.80 15.04
N ILE A 239 3.07 -3.08 15.59
CA ILE A 239 2.05 -2.38 14.79
C ILE A 239 2.70 -1.25 14.01
N TYR A 240 3.54 -0.47 14.65
CA TYR A 240 4.28 0.62 14.02
C TYR A 240 5.19 0.12 12.88
N ASP A 241 5.96 -0.94 13.12
CA ASP A 241 6.83 -1.54 12.12
C ASP A 241 6.05 -2.11 10.93
N SER A 242 4.81 -2.54 11.15
CA SER A 242 3.90 -2.96 10.06
C SER A 242 3.35 -1.78 9.23
N LEU A 243 3.21 -0.60 9.85
CA LEU A 243 2.61 0.58 9.23
C LEU A 243 3.64 1.50 8.56
N ARG A 244 4.84 1.62 9.13
CA ARG A 244 5.90 2.52 8.65
C ARG A 244 6.19 2.34 7.14
N PRO A 245 6.37 1.13 6.60
CA PRO A 245 6.63 0.98 5.17
C PRO A 245 5.45 1.41 4.30
N MET A 246 4.21 1.25 4.78
CA MET A 246 3.01 1.73 4.10
C MET A 246 3.00 3.24 4.00
N TYR A 247 3.33 3.94 5.09
CA TYR A 247 3.44 5.39 5.07
C TYR A 247 4.54 5.89 4.14
N ASN A 248 5.70 5.22 4.08
CA ASN A 248 6.75 5.56 3.10
C ASN A 248 6.24 5.47 1.65
N ARG A 249 5.47 4.42 1.33
CA ARG A 249 4.83 4.31 0.01
C ARG A 249 3.81 5.42 -0.22
N LEU A 250 2.94 5.69 0.74
CA LEU A 250 1.98 6.79 0.63
C LEU A 250 2.69 8.15 0.47
N THR A 251 3.86 8.35 1.08
CA THR A 251 4.72 9.53 0.86
C THR A 251 5.18 9.62 -0.58
N MET A 252 5.64 8.52 -1.18
CA MET A 252 6.03 8.51 -2.60
C MET A 252 4.85 8.82 -3.51
N MET A 253 3.68 8.22 -3.25
CA MET A 253 2.45 8.50 -4.00
C MET A 253 2.09 9.99 -3.92
N ALA A 254 2.12 10.56 -2.72
CA ALA A 254 1.87 11.98 -2.48
C ALA A 254 2.86 12.88 -3.23
N LYS A 255 4.16 12.54 -3.23
CA LYS A 255 5.22 13.31 -3.94
C LYS A 255 5.00 13.31 -5.46
N LEU A 256 4.67 12.16 -6.05
CA LEU A 256 4.43 12.03 -7.49
C LEU A 256 3.13 12.68 -7.96
N PHE A 257 2.14 12.80 -7.08
CA PHE A 257 0.85 13.41 -7.40
C PHE A 257 0.93 14.95 -7.58
N GLY A 258 2.10 15.58 -7.39
CA GLY A 258 2.45 16.84 -8.05
C GLY A 258 1.92 18.14 -7.43
N HIS A 259 1.43 18.15 -6.19
CA HIS A 259 1.10 19.40 -5.49
C HIS A 259 2.29 19.94 -4.68
N SER A 260 2.53 21.25 -4.79
CA SER A 260 3.18 22.05 -3.74
C SER A 260 2.22 22.11 -2.56
N LEU A 261 2.16 21.04 -1.75
CA LEU A 261 1.42 21.15 -0.50
C LEU A 261 2.20 22.07 0.46
N PRO A 262 1.53 22.76 1.39
CA PRO A 262 2.16 23.65 2.36
C PRO A 262 3.15 22.97 3.31
N VAL A 263 3.27 21.63 3.21
CA VAL A 263 4.10 20.81 4.07
C VAL A 263 5.39 20.53 3.32
N ASP A 264 6.51 21.00 3.87
CA ASP A 264 7.81 20.65 3.36
C ASP A 264 8.04 19.14 3.57
N TYR A 265 7.86 18.36 2.50
CA TYR A 265 8.12 16.92 2.51
C TYR A 265 9.62 16.59 2.54
N SER A 266 10.50 17.61 2.55
CA SER A 266 11.91 17.45 2.88
C SER A 266 12.07 16.83 4.27
N ASP A 267 11.27 17.28 5.24
CA ASP A 267 11.33 16.82 6.65
C ASP A 267 10.55 15.53 6.90
N LEU A 268 9.79 15.07 5.90
CA LEU A 268 8.98 13.84 5.94
C LEU A 268 9.75 12.62 5.42
N ALA A 269 10.96 12.81 4.91
CA ALA A 269 11.89 11.72 4.68
C ALA A 269 12.44 11.24 6.03
N PHE A 270 11.82 10.19 6.56
CA PHE A 270 12.41 9.44 7.67
C PHE A 270 13.75 8.87 7.16
N LEU A 271 14.86 9.51 7.55
CA LEU A 271 16.27 9.20 7.22
C LEU A 271 16.87 9.92 5.97
N LEU A 272 16.88 11.26 5.95
CA LEU A 272 17.85 11.99 5.11
C LEU A 272 19.28 12.00 5.67
N GLY A 273 19.54 11.39 6.84
CA GLY A 273 20.85 11.39 7.51
C GLY A 273 21.46 10.02 7.76
N SER A 274 20.81 8.93 7.34
CA SER A 274 21.40 7.59 7.42
C SER A 274 21.41 7.06 6.00
N ASN A 275 22.60 6.95 5.41
CA ASN A 275 22.79 6.09 4.24
C ASN A 275 22.03 4.79 4.49
N PRO A 276 21.26 4.26 3.53
CA PRO A 276 20.62 2.97 3.70
C PRO A 276 21.74 2.00 4.10
N THR A 277 21.79 1.63 5.38
CA THR A 277 22.70 0.59 5.85
C THR A 277 22.44 -0.57 4.94
N ILE A 278 23.49 -1.08 4.29
CA ILE A 278 23.43 -2.18 3.32
C ILE A 278 22.53 -3.26 3.90
N TYR A 279 21.24 -3.25 3.54
CA TYR A 279 20.28 -4.21 4.05
C TYR A 279 20.43 -5.42 3.16
N THR A 280 20.71 -6.57 3.77
CA THR A 280 20.58 -7.84 3.07
C THR A 280 19.11 -8.00 2.68
N VAL A 281 18.84 -7.91 1.38
CA VAL A 281 17.49 -8.12 0.84
C VAL A 281 17.23 -9.63 0.91
N ASN A 282 16.58 -10.07 1.98
CA ASN A 282 16.34 -11.49 2.23
C ASN A 282 14.94 -11.92 1.78
N THR A 283 13.99 -10.99 1.75
CA THR A 283 12.61 -11.24 1.35
C THR A 283 12.12 -10.23 0.32
N LEU A 284 11.06 -10.58 -0.42
CA LEU A 284 10.42 -9.67 -1.37
C LEU A 284 9.82 -8.43 -0.69
N LYS A 285 9.41 -8.57 0.58
CA LYS A 285 8.92 -7.46 1.41
C LYS A 285 10.04 -6.46 1.70
N ASP A 286 11.21 -6.97 2.11
CA ASP A 286 12.39 -6.14 2.37
C ASP A 286 12.84 -5.42 1.09
N ALA A 287 12.84 -6.13 -0.05
CA ALA A 287 13.18 -5.57 -1.36
C ALA A 287 12.28 -4.37 -1.69
N ARG A 288 10.96 -4.54 -1.55
CA ARG A 288 9.98 -3.46 -1.76
C ARG A 288 10.25 -2.29 -0.83
N ASP A 289 10.33 -2.54 0.46
CA ASP A 289 10.41 -1.47 1.47
C ASP A 289 11.69 -0.64 1.29
N CYS A 290 12.79 -1.32 0.98
CA CYS A 290 14.06 -0.69 0.60
C CYS A 290 13.94 0.11 -0.71
N LEU A 291 13.33 -0.45 -1.76
CA LEU A 291 13.17 0.26 -3.05
C LEU A 291 12.35 1.55 -2.89
N PHE A 292 11.23 1.50 -2.16
CA PHE A 292 10.39 2.69 -1.97
C PHE A 292 11.06 3.77 -1.13
N GLN A 293 11.98 3.40 -0.24
CA GLN A 293 12.84 4.38 0.42
C GLN A 293 13.78 5.06 -0.59
N HIS A 294 14.43 4.29 -1.47
CA HIS A 294 15.28 4.85 -2.54
C HIS A 294 14.49 5.74 -3.50
N LEU A 295 13.27 5.34 -3.88
CA LEU A 295 12.38 6.14 -4.73
C LEU A 295 12.07 7.51 -4.13
N VAL A 296 11.75 7.56 -2.83
CA VAL A 296 11.47 8.81 -2.12
C VAL A 296 12.70 9.72 -2.12
N ILE A 297 13.88 9.16 -1.85
CA ILE A 297 15.15 9.92 -1.83
C ILE A 297 15.51 10.41 -3.23
N ALA A 298 15.44 9.54 -4.24
CA ALA A 298 15.75 9.87 -5.63
C ALA A 298 14.83 10.96 -6.16
N HIS A 299 13.52 10.84 -5.93
CA HIS A 299 12.56 11.86 -6.35
C HIS A 299 12.80 13.20 -5.65
N GLU A 300 13.12 13.19 -4.34
CA GLU A 300 13.43 14.42 -3.60
C GLU A 300 14.69 15.09 -4.13
N PHE A 301 15.74 14.31 -4.41
CA PHE A 301 16.97 14.80 -5.02
C PHE A 301 16.70 15.46 -6.38
N VAL A 302 16.00 14.78 -7.29
CA VAL A 302 15.63 15.31 -8.62
C VAL A 302 14.77 16.57 -8.49
N LYS A 303 13.81 16.59 -7.55
CA LYS A 303 12.95 17.76 -7.32
C LYS A 303 13.76 18.97 -6.85
N ARG A 304 14.70 18.80 -5.91
CA ARG A 304 15.54 19.90 -5.41
C ARG A 304 16.43 20.48 -6.50
N LEU A 305 17.00 19.62 -7.34
CA LEU A 305 17.77 20.05 -8.51
C LEU A 305 16.96 20.96 -9.44
N ASN A 306 15.71 20.59 -9.73
CA ASN A 306 14.80 21.38 -10.56
C ASN A 306 14.35 22.72 -9.93
N SER A 307 14.70 22.99 -8.66
CA SER A 307 14.34 24.25 -7.99
C SER A 307 15.52 25.24 -7.88
N THR A 308 16.74 24.78 -8.16
CA THR A 308 17.96 25.59 -8.08
C THR A 308 18.40 26.04 -9.47
N THR A 309 17.80 27.11 -9.98
CA THR A 309 18.09 27.70 -11.30
C THR A 309 19.43 28.43 -11.39
N CYS A 310 20.20 28.55 -10.31
CA CYS A 310 21.50 29.23 -10.33
C CYS A 310 22.39 28.76 -9.16
N ALA A 311 23.07 27.61 -9.30
CA ALA A 311 23.95 27.08 -8.25
C ALA A 311 25.44 27.25 -8.63
N PRO A 312 26.34 27.59 -7.67
CA PRO A 312 27.79 27.65 -7.88
C PRO A 312 28.38 26.32 -8.38
N LEU A 313 29.52 26.36 -9.08
CA LEU A 313 30.22 25.18 -9.62
C LEU A 313 30.51 24.09 -8.56
N ALA A 314 30.74 24.49 -7.30
CA ALA A 314 30.95 23.57 -6.18
C ALA A 314 29.69 22.76 -5.82
N MET A 315 28.50 23.38 -5.92
CA MET A 315 27.23 22.67 -5.73
C MET A 315 27.00 21.66 -6.85
N HIS A 316 27.37 21.98 -8.08
CA HIS A 316 27.26 21.05 -9.22
C HIS A 316 28.08 19.77 -9.01
N LYS A 317 29.33 19.86 -8.53
CA LYS A 317 30.14 18.67 -8.18
C LYS A 317 29.50 17.81 -7.08
N HIS A 318 28.95 18.45 -6.04
CA HIS A 318 28.26 17.73 -4.97
C HIS A 318 27.00 17.01 -5.48
N HIS A 319 26.26 17.63 -6.40
CA HIS A 319 25.09 17.02 -7.02
C HIS A 319 25.47 15.81 -7.88
N LEU A 320 26.51 15.90 -8.71
CA LEU A 320 27.01 14.76 -9.50
C LEU A 320 27.44 13.59 -8.60
N HIS A 321 28.22 13.86 -7.55
CA HIS A 321 28.65 12.80 -6.62
C HIS A 321 27.46 12.11 -5.95
N ARG A 322 26.46 12.89 -5.49
CA ARG A 322 25.25 12.33 -4.90
C ARG A 322 24.41 11.54 -5.89
N GLN A 323 24.35 11.97 -7.16
CA GLN A 323 23.68 11.24 -8.23
C GLN A 323 24.32 9.87 -8.46
N GLU A 324 25.64 9.82 -8.59
CA GLU A 324 26.41 8.57 -8.73
C GLU A 324 26.21 7.63 -7.54
N GLU A 325 26.22 8.18 -6.32
CA GLU A 325 25.97 7.41 -5.10
C GLU A 325 24.57 6.76 -5.11
N LEU A 326 23.53 7.51 -5.48
CA LEU A 326 22.17 6.99 -5.54
C LEU A 326 21.98 5.94 -6.64
N LEU A 327 22.64 6.11 -7.79
CA LEU A 327 22.65 5.11 -8.86
C LEU A 327 23.34 3.82 -8.40
N SER A 328 24.51 3.94 -7.77
CA SER A 328 25.24 2.79 -7.18
C SER A 328 24.39 2.04 -6.16
N GLN A 329 23.65 2.75 -5.30
CA GLN A 329 22.72 2.12 -4.35
C GLN A 329 21.59 1.33 -5.06
N LEU A 330 21.03 1.87 -6.15
CA LEU A 330 20.03 1.16 -6.95
C LEU A 330 20.61 -0.07 -7.67
N ASP A 331 21.87 -0.03 -8.09
CA ASP A 331 22.55 -1.17 -8.72
C ASP A 331 22.81 -2.30 -7.72
N VAL A 332 23.26 -1.95 -6.51
CA VAL A 332 23.40 -2.89 -5.39
C VAL A 332 22.04 -3.51 -5.04
N TRP A 333 20.99 -2.69 -4.93
CA TRP A 333 19.64 -3.17 -4.71
C TRP A 333 19.20 -4.16 -5.79
N ASN A 334 19.42 -3.83 -7.07
CA ASN A 334 19.01 -4.68 -8.19
C ASN A 334 19.74 -6.02 -8.20
N SER A 335 21.04 -6.01 -7.87
CA SER A 335 21.84 -7.22 -7.76
C SER A 335 21.29 -8.16 -6.68
N ASN A 336 21.00 -7.62 -5.49
CA ASN A 336 20.41 -8.39 -4.39
C ASN A 336 18.98 -8.86 -4.72
N PHE A 337 18.20 -8.01 -5.37
CA PHE A 337 16.84 -8.33 -5.80
C PHE A 337 16.82 -9.48 -6.81
N ASN A 338 17.71 -9.47 -7.80
CA ASN A 338 17.80 -10.55 -8.80
C ASN A 338 18.24 -11.87 -8.17
N HIS A 339 19.12 -11.84 -7.15
CA HIS A 339 19.53 -13.03 -6.41
C HIS A 339 18.34 -13.71 -5.72
N ILE A 340 17.42 -12.96 -5.11
CA ILE A 340 16.25 -13.55 -4.46
C ILE A 340 15.20 -14.02 -5.48
N CYS A 341 15.06 -13.33 -6.62
CA CYS A 341 14.01 -13.59 -7.60
C CYS A 341 14.05 -15.00 -8.20
N GLY A 342 15.24 -15.57 -8.40
CA GLY A 342 15.40 -16.91 -8.98
C GLY A 342 14.76 -18.04 -8.15
N SER A 343 14.50 -17.81 -6.87
CA SER A 343 13.91 -18.79 -5.94
C SER A 343 12.43 -18.56 -5.64
N LEU A 344 11.84 -17.48 -6.16
CA LEU A 344 10.49 -17.05 -5.78
C LEU A 344 9.40 -17.82 -6.55
N ALA A 345 8.27 -18.03 -5.87
CA ALA A 345 7.12 -18.71 -6.44
C ALA A 345 6.46 -17.91 -7.59
N VAL A 346 5.81 -18.63 -8.50
CA VAL A 346 5.04 -18.05 -9.61
C VAL A 346 4.00 -17.02 -9.15
N SER A 347 3.41 -17.22 -7.97
CA SER A 347 2.39 -16.33 -7.40
C SER A 347 2.87 -14.90 -7.15
N VAL A 348 4.18 -14.67 -7.01
CA VAL A 348 4.74 -13.33 -6.74
C VAL A 348 5.34 -12.66 -7.98
N ARG A 349 5.24 -13.28 -9.17
CA ARG A 349 5.78 -12.69 -10.42
C ARG A 349 5.24 -11.29 -10.70
N ALA A 350 3.96 -11.05 -10.44
CA ALA A 350 3.37 -9.73 -10.62
C ALA A 350 4.03 -8.66 -9.73
N ALA A 351 4.35 -9.02 -8.48
CA ALA A 351 5.05 -8.14 -7.56
C ALA A 351 6.50 -7.92 -7.98
N VAL A 352 7.21 -8.98 -8.39
CA VAL A 352 8.58 -8.87 -8.91
C VAL A 352 8.64 -7.92 -10.11
N ALA A 353 7.77 -8.13 -11.09
CA ALA A 353 7.72 -7.28 -12.28
C ALA A 353 7.37 -5.83 -11.92
N THR A 354 6.42 -5.61 -11.01
CA THR A 354 6.09 -4.26 -10.53
C THR A 354 7.30 -3.59 -9.89
N LEU A 355 8.05 -4.27 -9.01
CA LEU A 355 9.26 -3.70 -8.39
C LEU A 355 10.36 -3.40 -9.42
N SER A 356 10.56 -4.27 -10.41
CA SER A 356 11.48 -4.00 -11.52
C SER A 356 11.12 -2.72 -12.27
N MET A 357 9.83 -2.50 -12.58
CA MET A 357 9.38 -1.26 -13.23
C MET A 357 9.74 -0.02 -12.43
N TRP A 358 9.49 -0.07 -11.12
CA TRP A 358 9.77 1.04 -10.21
C TRP A 358 11.27 1.31 -10.07
N HIS A 359 12.09 0.27 -9.98
CA HIS A 359 13.55 0.40 -10.02
C HIS A 359 14.01 1.07 -11.31
N THR A 360 13.55 0.58 -12.47
CA THR A 360 13.92 1.14 -13.77
C THR A 360 13.47 2.59 -13.91
N ALA A 361 12.28 2.96 -13.41
CA ALA A 361 11.84 4.35 -13.38
C ALA A 361 12.76 5.24 -12.52
N ALA A 362 13.20 4.75 -11.36
CA ALA A 362 14.16 5.46 -10.50
C ALA A 362 15.51 5.70 -11.19
N VAL A 363 16.01 4.70 -11.92
CA VAL A 363 17.24 4.82 -12.72
C VAL A 363 17.08 5.90 -13.79
N ILE A 364 15.96 5.94 -14.52
CA ILE A 364 15.69 6.98 -15.52
C ILE A 364 15.68 8.37 -14.85
N TRP A 365 14.99 8.53 -13.71
CA TRP A 365 14.94 9.81 -12.99
C TRP A 365 16.33 10.31 -12.60
N LEU A 366 17.20 9.40 -12.14
CA LEU A 366 18.56 9.74 -11.71
C LEU A 366 19.55 9.86 -12.86
N ARG A 367 19.31 9.27 -14.05
CA ARG A 367 20.15 9.51 -15.24
C ARG A 367 19.88 10.87 -15.88
N HIS A 368 18.65 11.36 -15.76
CA HIS A 368 18.22 12.62 -16.37
C HIS A 368 17.74 13.67 -15.34
N PRO A 369 18.51 14.02 -14.28
CA PRO A 369 18.02 14.83 -13.16
C PRO A 369 18.16 16.35 -13.37
N PHE A 370 18.12 16.85 -14.61
CA PHE A 370 18.44 18.24 -14.94
C PHE A 370 17.23 19.03 -15.45
N GLU A 371 17.28 20.37 -15.36
CA GLU A 371 16.65 21.30 -16.33
C GLU A 371 17.29 21.16 -17.73
N GLY A 372 17.50 19.91 -18.12
CA GLY A 372 18.16 19.46 -19.33
C GLY A 372 17.14 19.33 -20.44
N PHE A 373 17.68 19.06 -21.62
CA PHE A 373 16.87 18.87 -22.80
C PHE A 373 15.97 17.63 -22.61
N GLU A 374 14.68 17.71 -22.93
CA GLU A 374 13.79 16.54 -22.91
C GLU A 374 14.27 15.43 -23.88
N MET A 375 15.19 15.76 -24.79
CA MET A 375 15.94 14.82 -25.61
C MET A 375 16.80 13.82 -24.83
N THR A 376 17.28 14.14 -23.62
CA THR A 376 18.16 13.22 -22.89
C THR A 376 17.45 11.91 -22.52
N PHE A 377 16.12 11.93 -22.30
CA PHE A 377 15.33 10.73 -22.06
C PHE A 377 15.41 9.69 -23.19
N ASP A 378 15.76 10.10 -24.42
CA ASP A 378 15.90 9.19 -25.55
C ASP A 378 17.05 8.18 -25.34
N GLU A 379 18.07 8.56 -24.57
CA GLU A 379 19.20 7.68 -24.20
C GLU A 379 18.77 6.52 -23.28
N SER A 380 17.54 6.55 -22.74
CA SER A 380 17.00 5.52 -21.85
C SER A 380 15.84 4.73 -22.47
N LEU A 381 15.85 4.59 -23.80
CA LEU A 381 14.87 3.80 -24.54
C LEU A 381 14.81 2.34 -24.06
N ASP A 382 15.97 1.74 -23.78
CA ASP A 382 16.13 0.41 -23.20
C ASP A 382 15.38 0.27 -21.87
N CYS A 383 15.51 1.26 -20.99
CA CYS A 383 14.86 1.30 -19.70
C CYS A 383 13.34 1.44 -19.85
N PHE A 384 12.87 2.28 -20.79
CA PHE A 384 11.44 2.37 -21.08
C PHE A 384 10.86 1.07 -21.63
N GLN A 385 11.62 0.34 -22.45
CA GLN A 385 11.22 -0.97 -22.93
C GLN A 385 11.07 -1.97 -21.78
N ILE A 386 12.02 -2.00 -20.83
CA ILE A 386 11.93 -2.84 -19.62
C ILE A 386 10.67 -2.53 -18.83
N ILE A 387 10.32 -1.24 -18.63
CA ILE A 387 9.09 -0.86 -17.92
C ILE A 387 7.85 -1.44 -18.60
N VAL A 388 7.75 -1.33 -19.93
CA VAL A 388 6.61 -1.84 -20.70
C VAL A 388 6.54 -3.37 -20.68
N GLU A 389 7.67 -4.05 -20.81
CA GLU A 389 7.75 -5.52 -20.73
C GLU A 389 7.33 -6.05 -19.36
N LYS A 390 7.83 -5.42 -18.29
CA LYS A 390 7.48 -5.80 -16.92
C LYS A 390 6.02 -5.46 -16.58
N ALA A 391 5.48 -4.40 -17.15
CA ALA A 391 4.05 -4.10 -17.03
C ALA A 391 3.18 -5.21 -17.63
N LYS A 392 3.55 -5.76 -18.81
CA LYS A 392 2.85 -6.91 -19.41
C LYS A 392 2.89 -8.13 -18.49
N GLU A 393 4.06 -8.44 -17.94
CA GLU A 393 4.23 -9.56 -17.00
C GLU A 393 3.36 -9.39 -15.74
N ALA A 394 3.33 -8.18 -15.18
CA ALA A 394 2.54 -7.87 -14.00
C ALA A 394 1.03 -7.94 -14.23
N LEU A 395 0.55 -7.46 -15.38
CA LEU A 395 -0.87 -7.43 -15.72
C LEU A 395 -1.42 -8.81 -16.12
N THR A 396 -0.64 -9.62 -16.84
CA THR A 396 -1.06 -10.98 -17.25
C THR A 396 -1.21 -11.95 -16.07
N THR A 397 -0.51 -11.70 -14.97
CA THR A 397 -0.52 -12.56 -13.78
C THR A 397 -1.64 -12.21 -12.78
N LYS A 398 -2.31 -11.05 -12.92
CA LYS A 398 -3.37 -10.63 -11.99
C LYS A 398 -4.69 -11.36 -12.29
N GLN A 399 -5.28 -11.99 -11.26
CA GLN A 399 -6.62 -12.58 -11.32
C GLN A 399 -7.70 -11.48 -11.33
N ASN A 400 -8.80 -11.74 -12.07
CA ASN A 400 -9.97 -10.89 -12.42
C ASN A 400 -10.73 -10.13 -11.29
N VAL A 401 -10.19 -10.04 -10.07
CA VAL A 401 -10.89 -9.46 -8.90
C VAL A 401 -10.38 -8.04 -8.56
N GLN A 402 -9.31 -7.55 -9.21
CA GLN A 402 -8.64 -6.28 -8.89
C GLN A 402 -8.98 -5.10 -9.81
N ASP A 403 -10.04 -5.17 -10.60
CA ASP A 403 -10.24 -4.21 -11.71
C ASP A 403 -10.64 -2.79 -11.29
N THR A 404 -11.09 -2.58 -10.04
CA THR A 404 -11.67 -1.30 -9.63
C THR A 404 -10.75 -0.46 -8.77
N PHE A 405 -10.08 -1.04 -7.77
CA PHE A 405 -9.27 -0.27 -6.83
C PHE A 405 -8.08 -1.07 -6.31
N ALA A 406 -6.91 -0.44 -6.30
CA ALA A 406 -5.73 -0.87 -5.56
C ALA A 406 -5.30 0.27 -4.62
N PHE A 407 -5.10 -0.04 -3.34
CA PHE A 407 -4.71 0.97 -2.35
C PHE A 407 -3.26 1.45 -2.54
N GLY A 408 -2.36 0.52 -2.85
CA GLY A 408 -0.95 0.80 -3.09
C GLY A 408 -0.66 1.27 -4.53
N MET A 409 0.59 1.66 -4.75
CA MET A 409 1.08 2.02 -6.08
C MET A 409 1.42 0.75 -6.86
N GLY A 410 0.83 0.60 -8.05
CA GLY A 410 1.02 -0.55 -8.92
C GLY A 410 1.80 -0.19 -10.17
N VAL A 411 1.24 -0.58 -11.31
CA VAL A 411 1.88 -0.46 -12.63
C VAL A 411 1.49 0.83 -13.36
N LEU A 412 0.39 1.47 -12.94
CA LEU A 412 -0.16 2.65 -13.61
C LEU A 412 0.80 3.85 -13.60
N PRO A 413 1.50 4.19 -12.49
CA PRO A 413 2.36 5.38 -12.47
C PRO A 413 3.61 5.27 -13.33
N PRO A 414 4.39 4.15 -13.32
CA PRO A 414 5.49 4.00 -14.26
C PRO A 414 5.04 4.02 -15.71
N LEU A 415 3.89 3.40 -16.04
CA LEU A 415 3.33 3.46 -17.40
C LEU A 415 2.93 4.88 -17.81
N TYR A 416 2.31 5.65 -16.90
CA TYR A 416 2.00 7.05 -17.14
C TYR A 416 3.28 7.87 -17.37
N PHE A 417 4.29 7.68 -16.53
CA PHE A 417 5.61 8.30 -16.72
C PHE A 417 6.22 7.94 -18.09
N THR A 418 6.22 6.66 -18.48
CA THR A 418 6.68 6.21 -19.80
C THR A 418 5.89 6.88 -20.92
N SER A 419 4.56 6.98 -20.80
CA SER A 419 3.71 7.60 -21.83
C SER A 419 3.98 9.09 -22.04
N LEU A 420 4.52 9.79 -21.03
CA LEU A 420 4.88 11.19 -21.09
C LEU A 420 6.33 11.44 -21.50
N LYS A 421 7.28 10.62 -21.03
CA LYS A 421 8.72 10.89 -21.17
C LYS A 421 9.42 10.08 -22.25
N CYS A 422 8.94 8.90 -22.61
CA CYS A 422 9.44 8.16 -23.77
C CYS A 422 8.88 8.80 -25.04
N ARG A 423 9.70 9.09 -26.04
CA ARG A 423 9.25 9.67 -27.34
C ARG A 423 9.15 8.65 -28.47
N HIS A 424 9.50 7.38 -28.21
CA HIS A 424 9.35 6.30 -29.18
C HIS A 424 7.88 5.92 -29.37
N PHE A 425 7.35 6.13 -30.58
CA PHE A 425 5.94 6.02 -30.92
C PHE A 425 5.28 4.70 -30.47
N PHE A 426 5.87 3.55 -30.82
CA PHE A 426 5.28 2.25 -30.53
C PHE A 426 5.27 1.93 -29.03
N LEU A 427 6.31 2.34 -28.30
CA LEU A 427 6.39 2.11 -26.85
C LEU A 427 5.37 2.96 -26.10
N ARG A 428 5.17 4.22 -26.50
CA ARG A 428 4.11 5.07 -25.92
C ARG A 428 2.73 4.51 -26.17
N LYS A 429 2.45 4.09 -27.41
CA LYS A 429 1.17 3.47 -27.78
C LYS A 429 0.90 2.21 -26.96
N GLU A 430 1.94 1.38 -26.77
CA GLU A 430 1.84 0.18 -25.96
C GLU A 430 1.65 0.50 -24.47
N ALA A 431 2.35 1.50 -23.93
CA ALA A 431 2.15 1.96 -22.57
C ALA A 431 0.69 2.41 -22.34
N LEU A 432 0.12 3.23 -23.24
CA LEU A 432 -1.28 3.65 -23.21
C LEU A 432 -2.26 2.47 -23.33
N ARG A 433 -1.92 1.43 -24.10
CA ARG A 433 -2.72 0.20 -24.20
C ARG A 433 -2.70 -0.59 -22.90
N LEU A 434 -1.56 -0.69 -22.25
CA LEU A 434 -1.41 -1.37 -20.95
C LEU A 434 -2.08 -0.61 -19.82
N MET A 435 -2.04 0.73 -19.83
CA MET A 435 -2.75 1.56 -18.85
C MET A 435 -4.24 1.23 -18.80
N ARG A 436 -4.88 0.91 -19.94
CA ARG A 436 -6.31 0.52 -20.00
C ARG A 436 -6.63 -0.78 -19.26
N GLN A 437 -5.63 -1.64 -19.03
CA GLN A 437 -5.76 -2.90 -18.29
C GLN A 437 -5.48 -2.74 -16.79
N CYS A 438 -5.00 -1.57 -16.35
CA CYS A 438 -4.81 -1.29 -14.93
C CYS A 438 -6.15 -1.20 -14.18
N PRO A 439 -6.15 -1.35 -12.85
CA PRO A 439 -7.29 -0.99 -12.01
C PRO A 439 -7.78 0.41 -12.33
N LYS A 440 -9.08 0.67 -12.20
CA LYS A 440 -9.65 2.01 -12.41
C LYS A 440 -8.95 3.06 -11.53
N MET A 441 -8.67 2.70 -10.28
CA MET A 441 -7.97 3.55 -9.31
C MET A 441 -6.76 2.81 -8.72
N GLU A 442 -5.58 3.43 -8.79
CA GLU A 442 -4.39 3.04 -8.01
C GLU A 442 -4.05 4.17 -7.02
N GLY A 443 -4.52 4.04 -5.78
CA GLY A 443 -4.43 5.10 -4.78
C GLY A 443 -5.10 6.39 -5.23
N LEU A 444 -4.33 7.45 -5.44
CA LEU A 444 -4.80 8.76 -5.92
C LEU A 444 -4.95 8.85 -7.44
N TRP A 445 -4.40 7.89 -8.18
CA TRP A 445 -4.36 7.93 -9.64
C TRP A 445 -5.58 7.27 -10.25
N ASP A 446 -6.39 8.09 -10.92
CA ASP A 446 -7.48 7.61 -11.76
C ASP A 446 -6.92 7.27 -13.16
N ARG A 447 -7.13 6.01 -13.56
CA ARG A 447 -6.66 5.49 -14.83
C ARG A 447 -7.18 6.28 -16.02
N ASP A 448 -8.47 6.59 -16.03
CA ASP A 448 -9.14 7.18 -17.18
C ASP A 448 -8.74 8.66 -17.32
N GLU A 449 -8.54 9.37 -16.21
CA GLU A 449 -7.91 10.69 -16.18
C GLU A 449 -6.48 10.66 -16.75
N LEU A 450 -5.63 9.75 -16.24
CA LEU A 450 -4.23 9.69 -16.67
C LEU A 450 -4.08 9.30 -18.14
N ILE A 451 -4.88 8.34 -18.63
CA ILE A 451 -4.91 7.99 -20.06
C ILE A 451 -5.33 9.19 -20.90
N THR A 452 -6.33 9.93 -20.42
CA THR A 452 -6.88 11.10 -21.10
C THR A 452 -5.82 12.20 -21.25
N VAL A 453 -5.09 12.50 -20.17
CA VAL A 453 -3.97 13.45 -20.18
C VAL A 453 -2.81 12.95 -21.05
N ALA A 454 -2.38 11.71 -20.88
CA ALA A 454 -1.26 11.14 -21.61
C ALA A 454 -1.52 11.01 -23.12
N SER A 455 -2.75 10.66 -23.51
CA SER A 455 -3.14 10.58 -24.92
C SER A 455 -3.12 11.95 -25.58
N HIS A 456 -3.51 12.99 -24.86
CA HIS A 456 -3.43 14.36 -25.38
C HIS A 456 -1.97 14.84 -25.48
N ALA A 457 -1.15 14.60 -24.45
CA ALA A 457 0.29 14.86 -24.51
C ALA A 457 0.96 14.16 -25.71
N PHE A 458 0.59 12.90 -25.95
CA PHE A 458 1.08 12.13 -27.09
C PHE A 458 0.64 12.75 -28.43
N ALA A 459 -0.62 13.18 -28.55
CA ALA A 459 -1.12 13.84 -29.75
C ALA A 459 -0.40 15.17 -30.03
N LEU A 460 -0.16 16.00 -29.02
CA LEU A 460 0.54 17.29 -29.16
C LEU A 460 1.96 17.12 -29.71
N GLU A 461 2.72 16.15 -29.20
CA GLU A 461 4.10 15.92 -29.63
C GLU A 461 4.19 15.18 -30.99
N THR A 462 3.13 14.48 -31.42
CA THR A 462 3.11 13.74 -32.69
C THR A 462 2.44 14.49 -33.83
N SER A 463 1.53 15.44 -33.56
CA SER A 463 0.82 16.20 -34.60
C SER A 463 1.74 17.06 -35.47
N ALA A 464 2.93 17.40 -34.96
CA ALA A 464 3.92 18.21 -35.67
C ALA A 464 4.94 17.36 -36.45
N GLN A 465 4.85 16.03 -36.41
CA GLN A 465 5.83 15.13 -37.02
C GLN A 465 5.41 14.70 -38.43
N SER A 466 6.34 14.75 -39.38
CA SER A 466 6.13 14.29 -40.76
C SER A 466 6.18 12.76 -40.90
N GLU A 467 6.93 12.09 -40.02
CA GLU A 467 7.10 10.63 -40.01
C GLU A 467 6.85 10.06 -38.61
N ILE A 468 6.13 8.93 -38.54
CA ILE A 468 5.74 8.23 -37.30
C ILE A 468 6.96 7.79 -36.47
N THR A 469 8.10 7.57 -37.13
CA THR A 469 9.35 7.11 -36.51
C THR A 469 10.29 8.23 -36.10
N SER A 470 10.04 9.46 -36.52
CA SER A 470 10.91 10.59 -36.15
C SER A 470 10.65 11.01 -34.69
N LEU A 471 11.71 11.37 -33.97
CA LEU A 471 11.60 11.91 -32.62
C LEU A 471 11.33 13.42 -32.69
N PRO A 472 10.47 13.98 -31.81
CA PRO A 472 10.16 15.40 -31.85
C PRO A 472 11.40 16.22 -31.47
N ALA A 473 11.57 17.38 -32.10
CA ALA A 473 12.64 18.31 -31.72
C ALA A 473 12.40 18.85 -30.30
N GLU A 474 13.46 19.29 -29.62
CA GLU A 474 13.38 19.75 -28.22
C GLU A 474 12.24 20.76 -27.97
N HIS A 475 12.11 21.79 -28.80
CA HIS A 475 11.11 22.85 -28.60
C HIS A 475 9.66 22.34 -28.73
N GLN A 476 9.47 21.16 -29.35
CA GLN A 476 8.20 20.47 -29.52
C GLN A 476 7.94 19.47 -28.38
N ARG A 477 8.86 19.32 -27.42
CA ARG A 477 8.71 18.38 -26.29
C ARG A 477 8.09 19.05 -25.08
N LEU A 478 7.18 18.31 -24.44
CA LEU A 478 6.55 18.70 -23.20
C LEU A 478 7.52 18.54 -22.03
N ILE A 479 7.84 19.64 -21.36
CA ILE A 479 8.64 19.63 -20.14
C ILE A 479 7.80 19.16 -18.96
N LYS A 480 6.59 19.73 -18.85
CA LYS A 480 5.75 19.53 -17.67
C LYS A 480 4.28 19.45 -18.05
N VAL A 481 3.60 18.49 -17.43
CA VAL A 481 2.15 18.35 -17.47
C VAL A 481 1.63 18.56 -16.05
N LYS A 482 0.71 19.52 -15.88
CA LYS A 482 0.06 19.78 -14.59
C LYS A 482 -1.41 19.39 -14.69
N ILE A 483 -1.86 18.48 -13.85
CA ILE A 483 -3.29 18.20 -13.68
C ILE A 483 -3.83 19.18 -12.63
N LEU A 484 -4.76 20.04 -13.03
CA LEU A 484 -5.40 21.02 -12.17
C LEU A 484 -6.66 20.37 -11.57
N GLN A 485 -6.74 20.35 -10.24
CA GLN A 485 -7.91 19.85 -9.55
C GLN A 485 -8.90 20.99 -9.30
N GLY A 486 -10.09 20.88 -9.87
CA GLY A 486 -11.25 21.70 -9.49
C GLY A 486 -12.20 20.89 -8.60
N ASP A 487 -12.94 21.57 -7.72
CA ASP A 487 -13.94 20.96 -6.83
C ASP A 487 -15.12 20.30 -7.58
N ALA A 488 -15.27 20.60 -8.88
CA ALA A 488 -16.32 20.03 -9.71
C ALA A 488 -15.89 18.65 -10.27
N ALA A 489 -16.48 17.59 -9.71
CA ALA A 489 -16.20 16.17 -9.96
C ALA A 489 -16.36 15.66 -11.43
N ARG A 490 -16.44 16.53 -12.44
CA ARG A 490 -16.72 16.15 -13.84
C ARG A 490 -15.86 16.84 -14.90
N ARG A 491 -14.97 17.77 -14.54
CA ARG A 491 -14.14 18.48 -15.51
C ARG A 491 -12.66 18.27 -15.18
N LEU A 492 -11.99 17.47 -16.00
CA LEU A 492 -10.54 17.35 -15.96
C LEU A 492 -9.94 18.61 -16.57
N GLN A 493 -9.05 19.24 -15.82
CA GLN A 493 -8.28 20.40 -16.27
C GLN A 493 -6.80 20.05 -16.25
N SER A 494 -6.07 20.36 -17.33
CA SER A 494 -4.62 20.17 -17.35
C SER A 494 -3.90 21.26 -18.14
N ALA A 495 -2.68 21.57 -17.74
CA ALA A 495 -1.79 22.48 -18.46
C ALA A 495 -0.58 21.73 -19.02
N PHE A 496 -0.28 21.97 -20.29
CA PHE A 496 0.82 21.37 -21.03
C PHE A 496 1.87 22.46 -21.30
N ILE A 497 3.09 22.24 -20.83
CA ILE A 497 4.14 23.27 -20.76
C ILE A 497 5.33 22.86 -21.60
N PHE A 498 5.71 23.73 -22.54
CA PHE A 498 6.89 23.63 -23.39
C PHE A 498 8.01 24.59 -22.91
N ARG A 499 9.24 24.41 -23.43
CA ARG A 499 10.42 25.18 -23.01
C ARG A 499 10.32 26.68 -23.26
N GLU A 500 9.74 27.09 -24.38
CA GLU A 500 9.62 28.50 -24.78
C GLU A 500 8.54 29.27 -24.00
N HIS A 501 8.13 28.78 -22.81
CA HIS A 501 6.99 29.28 -22.03
C HIS A 501 5.65 29.32 -22.79
N LYS A 502 5.56 28.65 -23.96
CA LYS A 502 4.29 28.35 -24.60
C LYS A 502 3.54 27.39 -23.68
N VAL A 503 2.50 27.92 -23.04
CA VAL A 503 1.54 27.13 -22.27
C VAL A 503 0.30 27.02 -23.13
N GLU A 504 -0.09 25.79 -23.48
CA GLU A 504 -1.45 25.58 -23.96
C GLU A 504 -2.38 25.87 -22.78
N GLN A 505 -3.12 26.99 -22.86
CA GLN A 505 -4.02 27.43 -21.80
C GLN A 505 -4.99 26.29 -21.43
N ALA A 506 -5.18 26.09 -20.12
CA ALA A 506 -5.91 25.00 -19.47
C ALA A 506 -6.81 24.17 -20.41
N TRP A 507 -6.31 22.98 -20.79
CA TRP A 507 -7.08 21.99 -21.53
C TRP A 507 -8.19 21.46 -20.65
N ASN A 508 -9.41 21.50 -21.17
CA ASN A 508 -10.62 21.12 -20.45
C ASN A 508 -11.29 19.95 -21.15
N LYS A 509 -11.48 18.83 -20.46
CA LYS A 509 -12.26 17.71 -20.97
C LYS A 509 -13.23 17.18 -19.92
N ILE A 510 -14.46 16.93 -20.35
CA ILE A 510 -15.45 16.23 -19.54
C ILE A 510 -15.18 14.74 -19.69
N ILE A 511 -14.85 14.08 -18.59
CA ILE A 511 -14.74 12.62 -18.54
C ILE A 511 -16.14 12.11 -18.16
N GLN A 512 -16.76 11.36 -19.07
CA GLN A 512 -18.10 10.79 -18.88
C GLN A 512 -18.05 9.43 -18.21
#